data_AF-A0A072TPK9-F1
#
_entry.id   AF-A0A072TPK9-F1
#
_cell.length_a   1.000
_cell.length_b   1.000
_cell.length_c   1.000
_cell.angle_alpha   90.00
_cell.angle_beta   90.00
_cell.angle_gamma   90.00
#
_symmetry.space_group_name_H-M   'P 1'
#
loop_
_entity.id
_entity.type
_entity.pdbx_description
1 polymer ?
#
loop_
_entity_poly.entity_id
_entity_poly.type
_entity_poly.pdbx_seq_one_letter_code
_entity_poly.pdbx_strand_id
1 'polypeptide(L)' 'MLEEHLHPLVGRLAPTNQTAKVTRMLLEMDQSEVIHLIESPEELKMKVAEAMRFLREASQGPAVGDKIDS' A
#
# COMPACT_ATOMS: atom_id res chain seq x y z
N MET A 1 10.25 14.58 -4.33
CA MET A 1 11.35 13.88 -5.05
C MET A 1 11.15 12.37 -5.09
N LEU A 2 10.91 11.64 -4.00
CA LEU A 2 10.64 10.19 -4.13
C LEU A 2 9.20 9.88 -4.53
N GLU A 3 8.23 10.67 -4.05
CA GLU A 3 6.81 10.51 -4.39
C GLU A 3 6.56 10.51 -5.90
N GLU A 4 7.14 11.46 -6.63
CA GLU A 4 6.98 11.60 -8.09
C GLU A 4 7.55 10.41 -8.90
N HIS A 5 8.52 9.69 -8.34
CA HIS A 5 9.04 8.44 -8.92
C HIS A 5 8.22 7.22 -8.48
N LEU A 6 7.78 7.18 -7.23
CA LEU A 6 7.06 6.04 -6.66
C LEU A 6 5.60 5.97 -7.13
N HIS A 7 4.92 7.11 -7.21
CA HIS A 7 3.51 7.22 -7.59
C HIS A 7 3.18 6.53 -8.93
N PRO A 8 3.92 6.76 -10.04
CA PRO A 8 3.64 6.09 -11.30
C PRO A 8 3.94 4.59 -11.26
N LEU A 9 4.87 4.13 -10.40
CA LEU A 9 5.17 2.71 -10.24
C LEU A 9 4.04 2.00 -9.47
N VAL A 10 3.59 2.59 -8.37
CA VAL A 10 2.44 2.11 -7.60
C VAL A 10 1.18 2.13 -8.45
N GLY A 11 0.97 3.17 -9.28
CA GLY A 11 -0.20 3.29 -10.15
C GLY A 11 -0.30 2.22 -11.26
N ARG A 12 0.81 1.53 -11.56
CA ARG A 12 0.79 0.35 -12.45
C ARG A 12 0.37 -0.93 -11.73
N LEU A 13 0.48 -0.95 -10.40
CA LEU A 13 0.27 -2.13 -9.54
C LEU A 13 -1.06 -2.07 -8.77
N ALA A 14 -1.52 -0.87 -8.43
CA ALA A 14 -2.71 -0.59 -7.65
C ALA A 14 -3.72 0.24 -8.46
N PRO A 15 -5.03 0.12 -8.15
CA PRO A 15 -6.06 0.92 -8.82
C PRO A 15 -5.92 2.41 -8.46
N THR A 16 -6.27 3.29 -9.41
CA THR A 16 -6.09 4.75 -9.30
C THR A 16 -6.64 5.37 -8.02
N ASN A 17 -7.74 4.83 -7.48
CA ASN A 17 -8.35 5.29 -6.23
C ASN A 17 -7.56 4.93 -4.96
N GLN A 18 -6.71 3.91 -5.02
CA GLN A 18 -5.86 3.46 -3.91
C GLN A 18 -4.40 3.85 -4.11
N THR A 19 -3.96 4.13 -5.35
CA THR A 19 -2.58 4.54 -5.67
C THR A 19 -2.07 5.66 -4.78
N ALA A 20 -2.83 6.75 -4.61
CA ALA A 20 -2.42 7.86 -3.77
C ALA A 20 -2.28 7.46 -2.29
N LYS A 21 -3.19 6.63 -1.77
CA LYS A 21 -3.13 6.13 -0.38
C LYS A 21 -1.96 5.17 -0.16
N VAL A 22 -1.75 4.23 -1.08
CA VAL A 22 -0.64 3.29 -1.02
C VAL A 22 0.70 4.02 -1.14
N THR A 23 0.82 4.95 -2.10
CA THR A 23 2.03 5.77 -2.26
C THR A 23 2.33 6.55 -0.99
N ARG A 24 1.31 7.14 -0.36
CA ARG A 24 1.49 7.85 0.90
C ARG A 24 1.95 6.92 2.03
N MET A 25 1.37 5.73 2.15
CA MET A 25 1.80 4.73 3.16
C MET A 25 3.25 4.27 2.96
N LEU A 26 3.65 4.05 1.71
CA LEU A 26 5.04 3.67 1.38
C LEU A 26 6.03 4.80 1.72
N LEU A 27 5.61 6.05 1.61
CA LEU A 27 6.41 7.22 1.99
C LEU A 27 6.51 7.47 3.49
N GLU A 28 5.74 6.75 4.31
CA GLU A 28 5.91 6.77 5.78
C GLU A 28 7.12 5.94 6.23
N MET A 29 7.73 5.19 5.31
CA MET A 29 8.94 4.40 5.53
C MET A 29 10.20 5.26 5.38
N ASP A 30 11.34 4.73 5.83
CA ASP A 30 12.64 5.37 5.65
C ASP A 30 12.99 5.61 4.18
N GLN A 31 13.66 6.74 3.93
CA GLN A 31 14.06 7.15 2.58
C GLN A 31 14.87 6.07 1.85
N SER A 32 15.77 5.38 2.57
CA SER A 32 16.59 4.31 2.00
C SER A 32 15.75 3.10 1.57
N GLU A 33 14.69 2.78 2.31
CA GLU A 33 13.84 1.65 1.97
C GLU A 33 12.96 1.98 0.76
N VAL A 34 12.45 3.22 0.68
CA VAL A 34 11.72 3.69 -0.51
C VAL A 34 12.58 3.66 -1.77
N ILE A 35 13.87 4.04 -1.67
CA ILE A 35 14.81 3.93 -2.80
C ILE A 35 14.96 2.47 -3.23
N HIS A 36 15.15 1.55 -2.29
CA HIS A 36 15.25 0.12 -2.58
C HIS A 36 14.00 -0.41 -3.28
N LEU A 37 12.80 0.02 -2.85
CA LEU A 37 11.55 -0.35 -3.52
C LEU A 37 11.47 0.16 -4.96
N ILE A 38 12.02 1.35 -5.26
CA ILE A 38 12.05 1.88 -6.62
C ILE A 38 13.02 1.09 -7.50
N GLU A 39 14.13 0.62 -6.93
CA GLU A 39 15.14 -0.20 -7.62
C GLU A 39 14.71 -1.67 -7.77
N SER A 40 13.87 -2.18 -6.85
CA SER A 40 13.40 -3.57 -6.80
C SER A 40 11.89 -3.68 -7.11
N PRO A 41 11.50 -4.01 -8.36
CA PRO A 41 10.09 -4.12 -8.74
C PRO A 41 9.34 -5.25 -8.01
N GLU A 42 10.03 -6.32 -7.61
CA GLU A 42 9.44 -7.42 -6.85
C GLU A 42 9.06 -6.99 -5.43
N GLU A 43 9.95 -6.27 -4.74
CA GLU A 43 9.68 -5.75 -3.40
C GLU A 43 8.59 -4.68 -3.42
N LEU A 44 8.61 -3.79 -4.42
CA LEU A 44 7.55 -2.81 -4.58
C LEU A 44 6.18 -3.49 -4.71
N LYS A 45 6.09 -4.55 -5.52
CA LYS A 45 4.84 -5.31 -5.68
C LYS A 45 4.38 -5.94 -4.37
N MET A 46 5.28 -6.54 -3.60
CA MET A 46 4.96 -7.12 -2.30
C MET A 46 4.48 -6.05 -1.32
N LYS A 47 5.19 -4.93 -1.22
CA LYS A 47 4.86 -3.84 -0.29
C LYS A 47 3.56 -3.13 -0.69
N VAL A 48 3.31 -2.93 -1.99
CA VAL A 48 2.04 -2.41 -2.52
C VAL A 48 0.89 -3.34 -2.18
N ALA A 49 1.06 -4.66 -2.31
CA ALA A 49 0.04 -5.64 -1.93
C ALA A 49 -0.28 -5.61 -0.43
N GLU A 50 0.76 -5.48 0.41
CA GLU A 50 0.61 -5.35 1.86
C GLU A 50 -0.13 -4.06 2.24
N ALA A 51 0.30 -2.92 1.69
CA ALA A 51 -0.36 -1.63 1.90
C ALA A 51 -1.82 -1.64 1.42
N MET A 52 -2.12 -2.27 0.27
CA MET A 52 -3.50 -2.44 -0.18
C MET A 52 -4.34 -3.29 0.78
N ARG A 53 -3.74 -4.34 1.36
CA ARG A 53 -4.42 -5.18 2.37
C ARG A 53 -4.70 -4.36 3.63
N PHE A 54 -3.70 -3.65 4.14
CA PHE A 54 -3.85 -2.78 5.31
C PHE A 54 -4.89 -1.68 5.07
N LEU A 55 -4.89 -1.04 3.89
CA LEU A 55 -5.90 -0.05 3.55
C LEU A 55 -7.29 -0.66 3.50
N ARG A 56 -7.44 -1.89 3.03
CA ARG A 56 -8.73 -2.60 3.04
C ARG A 56 -9.17 -2.89 4.47
N GLU A 57 -8.27 -3.40 5.33
CA GLU A 57 -8.53 -3.65 6.76
C GLU A 57 -8.85 -2.34 7.51
N ALA A 58 -8.16 -1.24 7.23
CA ALA A 58 -8.42 0.07 7.82
C ALA A 58 -9.73 0.71 7.33
N SER A 59 -10.13 0.43 6.08
CA SER A 59 -11.42 0.89 5.52
C SER A 59 -12.58 0.03 6.02
N GLN A 60 -12.34 -1.25 6.22
CA GLN A 60 -13.25 -2.20 6.85
C GLN A 60 -13.00 -2.18 8.36
N GLY A 61 -13.35 -1.07 9.01
CA GLY A 61 -13.42 -1.00 10.47
C GLY A 61 -14.11 -2.27 11.02
N PRO A 62 -13.72 -2.73 12.23
CA PRO A 62 -13.92 -4.11 12.68
C PRO A 62 -15.34 -4.55 12.36
N ALA A 63 -15.47 -5.45 11.39
CA ALA A 63 -16.68 -6.20 11.19
C ALA A 63 -16.81 -7.12 12.40
N VAL A 64 -17.31 -6.57 13.50
CA VAL A 64 -17.96 -7.31 14.58
C VAL A 64 -19.25 -7.88 14.00
N GLY A 65 -19.10 -8.84 13.10
CA GLY A 65 -20.09 -9.85 12.81
C GLY A 65 -19.81 -11.01 13.76
N ASP A 66 -19.96 -10.77 15.06
CA ASP A 66 -20.11 -11.81 16.06
C ASP A 66 -21.42 -12.53 15.74
N LYS A 67 -21.32 -13.47 14.80
CA LYS A 67 -22.36 -14.46 14.53
C LYS A 67 -21.91 -15.71 15.28
N ILE A 68 -21.99 -15.67 16.61
CA ILE A 68 -22.10 -16.89 17.39
C ILE A 68 -23.57 -17.28 17.40
N ASP A 69 -23.87 -18.18 16.47
CA ASP A 69 -25.01 -19.07 16.52
C ASP A 69 -24.99 -19.81 17.87
N SER A 70 -25.98 -19.52 18.72
CA SER A 70 -26.39 -20.34 19.88
C SER A 70 -27.82 -20.02 20.25
#